data_AF-A0A810Q4X2-F1
#
_entry.id   AF-A0A810Q4X2-F1
#
_cell.length_a   1.000
_cell.length_b   1.000
_cell.length_c   1.000
_cell.angle_alpha   90.00
_cell.angle_beta   90.00
_cell.angle_gamma   90.00
#
_symmetry.space_group_name_H-M   'P 1'
#
loop_
_entity.id
_entity.type
_entity.pdbx_description
1 polymer ?
#
loop_
_entity_poly.entity_id
_entity_poly.type
_entity_poly.pdbx_seq_one_letter_code
_entity_poly.pdbx_strand_id
1 'polypeptide(L)'
;MSGGNTIRRRTLSKELRLSQGYVKTKEEYESQNVKYMGSVGAAAKQGYFTIAACERKGVPVSQDELQNIRYFAMLADCYVDQCITDETGSKRRPCIPVFYREQEESK
;
A
#
# COMPACT_ATOMS: atom_id res chain seq x y z
N MET A 1 -9.14 3.65 28.47
CA MET A 1 -9.40 2.64 27.43
C MET A 1 -8.85 3.15 26.09
N SER A 2 -7.68 2.68 25.63
CA SER A 2 -7.11 3.09 24.32
C SER A 2 -6.32 1.96 23.66
N GLY A 3 -6.83 0.72 23.69
CA GLY A 3 -6.14 -0.46 23.13
C GLY A 3 -6.26 -0.62 21.61
N GLY A 4 -7.25 0.02 20.97
CA GLY A 4 -7.53 -0.15 19.53
C GLY A 4 -6.57 0.59 18.60
N ASN A 5 -6.01 1.72 19.04
CA ASN A 5 -5.13 2.57 18.20
C ASN A 5 -3.74 1.94 17.97
N THR A 6 -3.29 1.04 18.84
CA THR A 6 -1.97 0.41 18.75
C THR A 6 -1.88 -0.66 17.65
N ILE A 7 -2.92 -1.45 17.43
CA ILE A 7 -2.87 -2.55 16.43
C ILE A 7 -2.90 -1.98 15.02
N ARG A 8 -3.84 -1.07 14.72
CA ARG A 8 -3.95 -0.44 13.39
C ARG A 8 -2.68 0.34 13.04
N ARG A 9 -2.12 1.08 14.00
CA ARG A 9 -0.86 1.81 13.81
C ARG A 9 0.34 0.88 13.59
N ARG A 10 0.40 -0.26 14.30
CA ARG A 10 1.44 -1.29 14.06
C ARG A 10 1.30 -1.93 12.68
N THR A 11 0.08 -2.26 12.25
CA THR A 11 -0.19 -2.80 10.91
C THR A 11 0.24 -1.81 9.83
N LEU A 12 -0.17 -0.55 9.94
CA LEU A 12 0.20 0.50 8.98
C LEU A 12 1.71 0.74 8.94
N SER A 13 2.37 0.75 10.11
CA SER A 13 3.83 0.88 10.20
C SER A 13 4.54 -0.32 9.54
N LYS A 14 3.98 -1.53 9.65
CA LYS A 14 4.51 -2.72 8.98
C LYS A 14 4.36 -2.61 7.46
N GLU A 15 3.20 -2.17 6.97
CA GLU A 15 2.97 -1.93 5.54
C GLU A 15 3.99 -0.92 4.99
N LEU A 16 4.14 0.24 5.65
CA LEU A 16 5.10 1.27 5.24
C LEU A 16 6.55 0.78 5.29
N ARG A 17 6.93 -0.01 6.30
CA ARG A 17 8.28 -0.56 6.41
C ARG A 17 8.58 -1.56 5.29
N LEU A 18 7.63 -2.43 4.96
CA LEU A 18 7.79 -3.39 3.86
C LEU A 18 7.77 -2.72 2.49
N SER A 19 7.08 -1.58 2.38
CA SER A 19 7.01 -0.79 1.15
C SER A 19 8.00 0.38 1.11
N GLN A 20 8.93 0.51 2.07
CA GLN A 20 9.67 1.76 2.31
C GLN A 20 10.40 2.33 1.08
N GLY A 21 11.00 1.46 0.26
CA GLY A 21 11.66 1.87 -1.01
C GLY A 21 10.72 2.21 -2.16
N TYR A 22 9.41 2.02 -1.96
CA TYR A 22 8.36 2.17 -2.95
C TYR A 22 7.25 3.11 -2.48
N VAL A 23 7.33 3.70 -1.27
CA VAL A 23 6.34 4.67 -0.82
C VAL A 23 6.52 5.96 -1.62
N LYS A 24 5.47 6.36 -2.37
CA LYS A 24 5.45 7.59 -3.17
C LYS A 24 4.11 8.30 -3.04
N THR A 25 4.01 9.53 -3.50
CA THR A 25 2.74 10.23 -3.70
C THR A 25 1.97 9.63 -4.88
N LYS A 26 0.69 9.99 -5.02
CA LYS A 26 -0.14 9.55 -6.16
C LYS A 26 0.43 10.09 -7.46
N GLU A 27 0.81 11.35 -7.44
CA GLU A 27 1.33 12.11 -8.58
C GLU A 27 2.65 11.52 -9.09
N GLU A 28 3.56 11.13 -8.19
CA GLU A 28 4.81 10.45 -8.56
C GLU A 28 4.59 9.09 -9.22
N TYR A 29 3.57 8.34 -8.80
CA TYR A 29 3.26 7.05 -9.43
C TYR A 29 2.62 7.21 -10.80
N GLU A 30 1.72 8.19 -10.93
CA GLU A 30 1.05 8.49 -12.20
C GLU A 30 2.06 9.01 -13.25
N SER A 31 3.09 9.76 -12.83
CA SER A 31 4.18 10.17 -13.74
C SER A 31 5.04 9.00 -14.25
N GLN A 32 5.04 7.88 -13.54
CA GLN A 32 5.70 6.62 -13.94
C GLN A 32 4.77 5.68 -14.73
N ASN A 33 3.59 6.14 -15.14
CA ASN A 33 2.58 5.35 -15.85
C ASN A 33 2.12 4.09 -15.08
N VAL A 34 2.17 4.14 -13.75
CA VAL A 34 1.66 3.07 -12.87
C VAL A 34 0.17 3.31 -12.64
N LYS A 35 -0.64 2.26 -12.62
CA LYS A 35 -2.10 2.36 -12.53
C LYS A 35 -2.59 2.51 -11.09
N TYR A 36 -3.43 3.52 -10.85
CA TYR A 36 -4.07 3.74 -9.54
C TYR A 36 -5.28 2.82 -9.32
N MET A 37 -5.32 2.13 -8.19
CA MET A 37 -6.38 1.17 -7.82
C MET A 37 -7.32 1.67 -6.72
N GLY A 38 -7.27 2.96 -6.39
CA GLY A 38 -8.04 3.54 -5.28
C GLY A 38 -7.34 3.37 -3.94
N SER A 39 -8.10 3.16 -2.86
CA SER A 39 -7.53 2.85 -1.54
C SER A 39 -7.06 1.40 -1.45
N VAL A 40 -6.14 1.08 -0.53
CA VAL A 40 -5.74 -0.32 -0.27
C VAL A 40 -6.94 -1.23 -0.01
N GLY A 41 -7.96 -0.75 0.70
CA GLY A 41 -9.19 -1.50 0.92
C GLY A 41 -10.02 -1.71 -0.35
N ALA A 42 -10.07 -0.72 -1.25
CA ALA A 42 -10.75 -0.86 -2.54
C ALA A 42 -9.98 -1.77 -3.51
N ALA A 43 -8.65 -1.71 -3.48
CA ALA A 43 -7.76 -2.58 -4.24
C ALA A 43 -7.91 -4.04 -3.80
N ALA A 44 -7.97 -4.30 -2.48
CA ALA A 44 -8.13 -5.66 -1.94
C ALA A 44 -9.44 -6.33 -2.39
N LYS A 45 -10.54 -5.57 -2.51
CA LYS A 45 -11.82 -6.06 -3.05
C LYS A 45 -11.74 -6.48 -4.52
N GLN A 46 -10.77 -5.95 -5.26
CA GLN A 46 -10.52 -6.27 -6.67
C GLN A 46 -9.41 -7.32 -6.84
N GLY A 47 -8.92 -7.93 -5.75
CA GLY A 47 -7.84 -8.93 -5.79
C GLY A 47 -6.43 -8.34 -5.78
N TYR A 48 -6.27 -7.05 -5.49
CA TYR A 48 -4.96 -6.39 -5.41
C TYR A 48 -4.53 -6.21 -3.97
N PHE A 49 -3.38 -6.77 -3.62
CA PHE A 49 -2.90 -6.85 -2.24
C PHE A 49 -1.55 -6.15 -2.08
N THR A 50 -1.31 -5.58 -0.90
CA THR A 50 0.00 -5.01 -0.54
C THR A 50 1.02 -6.12 -0.34
N ILE A 51 2.31 -5.76 -0.29
CA ILE A 51 3.41 -6.71 -0.01
C ILE A 51 3.11 -7.53 1.27
N ALA A 52 2.72 -6.86 2.35
CA ALA A 52 2.43 -7.54 3.61
C ALA A 52 1.18 -8.42 3.56
N ALA A 53 0.20 -8.10 2.72
CA ALA A 53 -0.98 -8.93 2.51
C ALA A 53 -0.65 -10.15 1.64
N CYS A 54 0.20 -10.00 0.62
CA CYS A 54 0.74 -11.11 -0.19
C CYS A 54 1.53 -12.10 0.68
N GLU A 55 2.43 -11.61 1.55
CA GLU A 55 3.15 -12.45 2.51
C GLU A 55 2.19 -13.23 3.43
N ARG A 56 1.17 -12.56 3.98
CA ARG A 56 0.17 -13.21 4.85
C ARG A 56 -0.66 -14.28 4.14
N LYS A 57 -0.82 -14.17 2.83
CA LYS A 57 -1.50 -15.16 1.97
C LYS A 57 -0.59 -16.33 1.57
N GLY A 58 0.68 -16.31 1.94
CA GLY A 58 1.64 -17.34 1.53
C GLY A 58 2.09 -17.23 0.07
N VAL A 59 1.76 -16.12 -0.62
CA VAL A 59 2.14 -15.86 -2.01
C VAL A 59 2.96 -14.57 -2.06
N PRO A 60 4.22 -14.59 -1.60
CA PRO A 60 5.05 -13.39 -1.49
C PRO A 60 5.28 -12.73 -2.86
N VAL A 61 5.62 -11.45 -2.82
CA VAL A 61 5.95 -10.68 -4.02
C VAL A 61 7.40 -10.97 -4.40
N SER A 62 7.62 -11.31 -5.67
CA SER A 62 8.98 -11.54 -6.20
C SER A 62 9.74 -10.24 -6.42
N GLN A 63 11.07 -10.32 -6.53
CA GLN A 63 11.89 -9.15 -6.84
C GLN A 63 11.59 -8.57 -8.23
N ASP A 64 11.23 -9.41 -9.21
CA ASP A 64 10.83 -8.97 -10.54
C ASP A 64 9.53 -8.15 -10.50
N GLU A 65 8.54 -8.58 -9.73
CA GLU A 65 7.31 -7.82 -9.51
C GLU A 65 7.58 -6.47 -8.83
N LEU A 66 8.54 -6.41 -7.90
CA LEU A 66 8.95 -5.17 -7.24
C LEU A 66 9.72 -4.22 -8.17
N GLN A 67 10.44 -4.75 -9.17
CA GLN A 67 11.09 -3.93 -10.20
C GLN A 67 10.09 -3.45 -11.25
N ASN A 68 9.05 -4.24 -11.52
CA ASN A 68 8.04 -3.97 -12.53
C ASN A 68 6.68 -3.62 -11.92
N ILE A 69 6.64 -2.61 -11.04
CA ILE A 69 5.40 -2.17 -10.39
C ILE A 69 4.42 -1.62 -11.42
N ARG A 70 3.26 -2.27 -11.55
CA ARG A 70 2.20 -1.88 -12.50
C ARG A 70 1.00 -1.21 -11.83
N TYR A 71 0.79 -1.47 -10.54
CA TYR A 71 -0.39 -1.02 -9.81
C TYR A 71 0.00 -0.46 -8.45
N PHE A 72 -0.71 0.57 -8.01
CA PHE A 72 -0.53 1.17 -6.70
C PHE A 72 -1.87 1.55 -6.07
N ALA A 73 -1.89 1.66 -4.74
CA ALA A 73 -3.07 2.05 -3.98
C ALA A 73 -2.70 3.01 -2.84
N MET A 74 -3.68 3.83 -2.46
CA MET A 74 -3.52 4.83 -1.40
C MET A 74 -3.83 4.23 -0.02
N LEU A 75 -3.00 4.56 0.96
CA LEU A 75 -3.30 4.33 2.37
C LEU A 75 -4.26 5.41 2.86
N ALA A 76 -5.54 5.29 2.49
CA ALA A 76 -6.56 6.31 2.75
C ALA A 76 -6.79 6.59 4.24
N ASP A 77 -6.58 5.58 5.10
CA ASP A 77 -6.70 5.67 6.55
C ASP A 77 -5.33 5.86 7.24
N CYS A 78 -4.34 6.44 6.55
CA CYS A 78 -3.04 6.70 7.16
C CYS A 78 -3.15 7.74 8.28
N TYR A 79 -2.37 7.57 9.36
CA TYR A 79 -2.22 8.61 10.36
C TYR A 79 -1.41 9.78 9.80
N VAL A 80 -1.70 11.00 10.26
CA VAL A 80 -1.11 12.26 9.75
C VAL A 80 0.41 12.36 10.00
N ASP A 81 0.92 11.63 10.99
CA ASP A 81 2.35 11.48 11.27
C ASP A 81 3.07 10.52 10.30
N GLN A 82 2.31 9.76 9.51
CA GLN A 82 2.80 8.83 8.49
C GLN A 82 2.50 9.31 7.06
N CYS A 83 2.03 10.54 6.90
CA CYS A 83 1.93 11.20 5.61
C CYS A 83 3.33 11.55 5.07
N ILE A 84 3.47 11.51 3.75
CA ILE A 84 4.64 12.02 3.04
C ILE A 84 4.55 13.55 3.07
N THR A 85 5.66 14.23 3.31
CA THR A 85 5.73 15.67 3.11
C THR A 85 6.25 15.91 1.71
N ASP A 86 5.46 16.57 0.86
CA ASP A 86 5.92 16.94 -0.48
C ASP A 86 6.89 18.12 -0.44
N GLU A 87 7.49 18.46 -1.58
CA GLU A 87 8.46 19.55 -1.72
C GLU A 87 7.90 20.92 -1.31
N THR A 88 6.57 21.07 -1.28
CA THR A 88 5.88 22.30 -0.85
C THR A 88 5.64 22.36 0.66
N GLY A 89 6.02 21.32 1.39
CA GLY A 89 5.74 21.17 2.82
C GLY A 89 4.33 20.63 3.13
N SER A 90 3.56 20.27 2.10
CA SER A 90 2.20 19.77 2.28
C SER A 90 2.19 18.28 2.61
N LYS A 91 1.33 17.88 3.54
CA LYS A 91 1.17 16.47 3.90
C LYS A 91 0.29 15.75 2.89
N ARG A 92 0.87 14.76 2.22
CA ARG A 92 0.20 13.89 1.25
C ARG A 92 0.04 12.48 1.81
N ARG A 93 -1.10 11.85 1.50
CA ARG A 93 -1.31 10.45 1.86
C ARG A 93 -0.35 9.56 1.07
N PRO A 94 0.31 8.58 1.72
CA PRO A 94 1.22 7.69 1.04
C PRO A 94 0.46 6.72 0.15
N CYS A 95 1.05 6.46 -1.01
CA CYS A 95 0.67 5.38 -1.91
C CYS A 95 1.74 4.30 -1.87
N ILE A 96 1.32 3.04 -2.01
CA ILE A 96 2.18 1.86 -1.99
C ILE A 96 1.82 0.91 -3.14
N PRO A 97 2.77 0.07 -3.61
CA PRO A 97 2.49 -0.86 -4.68
C PRO A 97 1.51 -1.94 -4.23
N VAL A 98 0.67 -2.39 -5.15
CA VAL A 98 -0.26 -3.50 -4.94
C VAL A 98 -0.14 -4.52 -6.07
N PHE A 99 -0.37 -5.78 -5.75
CA PHE A 99 -0.11 -6.91 -6.62
C PHE A 99 -1.36 -7.75 -6.72
N TYR A 100 -1.73 -8.10 -7.94
CA TYR A 100 -2.86 -9.00 -8.15
C TYR A 100 -2.52 -10.38 -7.60
N ARG A 101 -3.42 -10.93 -6.78
CA ARG A 101 -3.43 -12.32 -6.37
C ARG A 101 -4.88 -12.80 -6.46
N GLU A 102 -5.09 -13.99 -6.99
CA GLU A 102 -6.44 -14.56 -7.01
C GLU A 102 -6.99 -14.62 -5.57
N GLN A 103 -8.22 -14.16 -5.39
CA GLN A 103 -8.95 -14.49 -4.17
C GLN A 103 -9.33 -15.95 -4.32
N GLU A 104 -8.81 -16.83 -3.46
CA GLU A 104 -9.48 -18.10 -3.21
C GLU A 104 -10.91 -17.76 -2.75
N GLU A 105 -11.89 -17.97 -3.62
CA GLU A 105 -13.29 -17.99 -3.21
C GLU A 105 -13.40 -19.04 -2.13
N SER A 106 -13.56 -18.61 -0.87
CA SER A 106 -14.04 -19.51 0.18
C SER A 106 -15.44 -19.96 -0.25
N LYS A 107 -15.51 -21.15 -0.86
CA LYS A 107 -16.76 -21.89 -1.07
C LYS A 107 -17.37 -22.27 0.26
#